data_AF-A0A673W771-F1
#
_entry.id   AF-A0A673W771-F1
#
_cell.length_a   1.000
_cell.length_b   1.000
_cell.length_c   1.000
_cell.angle_alpha   90.00
_cell.angle_beta   90.00
_cell.angle_gamma   90.00
#
_symmetry.space_group_name_H-M   'P 1'
#
loop_
_entity.id
_entity.type
_entity.pdbx_description
1 polymer ?
#
loop_
_entity_poly.entity_id
_entity_poly.type
_entity_poly.pdbx_seq_one_letter_code
_entity_poly.pdbx_strand_id
1 'polypeptide(L)'
;MCNNECDAENEDLAHPPELMFDFEGRNPTTFWQSSSWKKYPKALLVNITLSWSKTIELTDDIVVTFESGRPEQMVLEKSLDYGKTWQPYQFYATDCLDAFTMDAKTVQDLTQHTLLDIICTEEYSRGYVWKYDKTVRFEIKDRFALFAGPRLHNMASLYGQLDTTKNLRDFFTITDLRVRLLRPATGATMVDENNLSRYFYAISDIKVQGRCKCNLHANSCVFDKETLNCECEHNTTGPDCGRCKRNYQGRTWSAGSYLPIPKGTANTSRVCDNELLRCQNGGVCLNNLRCQCTAAFTGLLCEKPRCESELGGCGGPDSGQAALSSTPLSTLLLLLLGSTLLREASYRPTLL
;
A
#
# COMPACT_ATOMS: atom_id res chain seq x y z
N MET A 1 14.60 45.37 11.42
CA MET A 1 13.84 45.73 10.21
C MET A 1 13.52 44.44 9.48
N CYS A 2 12.24 44.12 9.32
CA CYS A 2 11.78 43.01 8.48
C CYS A 2 11.33 43.65 7.16
N ASN A 3 12.27 43.87 6.24
CA ASN A 3 12.02 44.58 4.97
C ASN A 3 11.76 43.63 3.80
N ASN A 4 11.66 42.32 4.06
CA ASN A 4 11.37 41.32 3.04
C ASN A 4 9.85 41.19 2.92
N GLU A 5 9.34 41.46 1.72
CA GLU A 5 7.92 41.35 1.37
C GLU A 5 7.68 40.07 0.58
N CYS A 6 6.45 39.55 0.65
CA CYS A 6 5.99 38.40 -0.12
C CYS A 6 4.77 38.85 -0.89
N ASP A 7 4.85 38.84 -2.22
CA ASP A 7 3.80 39.31 -3.12
C ASP A 7 3.55 38.23 -4.16
N ALA A 8 2.28 37.86 -4.35
CA ALA A 8 1.89 36.82 -5.31
C ALA A 8 1.71 37.38 -6.74
N GLU A 9 1.64 38.70 -6.91
CA GLU A 9 1.56 39.35 -8.22
C GLU A 9 2.94 39.64 -8.83
N ASN A 10 4.01 39.56 -8.02
CA ASN A 10 5.40 39.78 -8.44
C ASN A 10 6.20 38.48 -8.39
N GLU A 11 6.65 37.99 -9.54
CA GLU A 11 7.40 36.73 -9.69
C GLU A 11 8.68 36.68 -8.83
N ASP A 12 9.38 37.82 -8.64
CA ASP A 12 10.59 37.91 -7.82
C ASP A 12 10.34 37.82 -6.30
N LEU A 13 9.08 38.00 -5.86
CA LEU A 13 8.64 38.01 -4.46
C LEU A 13 7.61 36.90 -4.14
N ALA A 14 7.29 36.07 -5.13
CA ALA A 14 6.31 35.01 -5.02
C ALA A 14 6.95 33.74 -4.44
N HIS A 15 6.25 33.13 -3.48
CA HIS A 15 6.69 31.88 -2.83
C HIS A 15 5.65 30.75 -3.01
N PRO A 16 5.35 30.33 -4.26
CA PRO A 16 4.27 29.38 -4.54
C PRO A 16 4.69 27.92 -4.28
N PRO A 17 3.73 26.97 -4.18
CA PRO A 17 3.99 25.59 -3.75
C PRO A 17 4.96 24.80 -4.63
N GLU A 18 5.08 25.15 -5.90
CA GLU A 18 5.95 24.49 -6.89
C GLU A 18 7.44 24.59 -6.50
N LEU A 19 7.82 25.62 -5.73
CA LEU A 19 9.17 25.80 -5.21
C LEU A 19 9.55 24.78 -4.12
N MET A 20 8.66 23.88 -3.70
CA MET A 20 9.01 22.74 -2.84
C MET A 20 9.55 21.52 -3.62
N PHE A 21 9.52 21.56 -4.96
CA PHE A 21 9.90 20.44 -5.83
C PHE A 21 10.74 20.88 -7.04
N ASP A 22 11.33 22.08 -6.98
CA ASP A 22 12.20 22.58 -8.04
C ASP A 22 13.62 21.97 -7.94
N PHE A 23 14.56 22.49 -8.73
CA PHE A 23 15.92 21.94 -8.74
C PHE A 23 16.72 22.47 -7.54
N GLU A 24 17.04 21.59 -6.59
CA GLU A 24 17.87 21.88 -5.41
C GLU A 24 19.23 22.51 -5.79
N GLY A 25 19.76 23.36 -4.90
CA GLY A 25 21.09 23.96 -5.05
C GLY A 25 21.11 25.26 -5.84
N ARG A 26 19.92 25.82 -6.15
CA ARG A 26 19.77 27.22 -6.57
C ARG A 26 20.36 28.16 -5.52
N ASN A 27 20.96 29.26 -6.00
CA ASN A 27 21.49 30.33 -5.17
C ASN A 27 21.04 31.68 -5.77
N PRO A 28 20.14 32.45 -5.13
CA PRO A 28 19.53 32.17 -3.83
C PRO A 28 18.62 30.93 -3.82
N THR A 29 18.42 30.36 -2.62
CA THR A 29 17.51 29.23 -2.41
C THR A 29 16.06 29.65 -2.63
N THR A 30 15.33 28.89 -3.44
CA THR A 30 13.89 29.00 -3.65
C THR A 30 13.11 28.27 -2.55
N PHE A 31 11.91 28.73 -2.23
CA PHE A 31 11.06 28.12 -1.21
C PHE A 31 9.60 28.56 -1.32
N TRP A 32 8.68 27.67 -0.96
CA TRP A 32 7.29 28.02 -0.64
C TRP A 32 7.23 28.68 0.74
N GLN A 33 6.28 29.60 0.95
CA GLN A 33 6.07 30.29 2.24
C GLN A 33 4.59 30.39 2.63
N SER A 34 4.28 30.16 3.90
CA SER A 34 2.95 30.39 4.47
C SER A 34 2.72 31.86 4.83
N SER A 35 1.45 32.27 4.97
CA SER A 35 1.12 33.50 5.67
C SER A 35 1.68 33.50 7.10
N SER A 36 2.13 34.66 7.60
CA SER A 36 2.60 34.80 8.99
C SER A 36 1.46 34.67 10.02
N TRP A 37 1.82 34.40 11.28
CA TRP A 37 0.91 34.04 12.38
C TRP A 37 0.09 35.22 12.95
N LYS A 38 -0.38 36.14 12.08
CA LYS A 38 -1.16 37.34 12.44
C LYS A 38 -2.47 37.08 13.21
N LYS A 39 -2.91 35.82 13.32
CA LYS A 39 -4.14 35.38 14.00
C LYS A 39 -3.89 34.75 15.38
N TYR A 40 -2.67 34.82 15.91
CA TYR A 40 -2.35 34.40 17.27
C TYR A 40 -3.36 34.96 18.31
N PRO A 41 -3.83 34.19 19.31
CA PRO A 41 -3.39 32.83 19.68
C PRO A 41 -4.01 31.68 18.88
N LYS A 42 -4.86 31.93 17.86
CA LYS A 42 -5.41 30.84 17.02
C LYS A 42 -4.27 30.19 16.24
N ALA A 43 -4.09 28.87 16.39
CA ALA A 43 -3.00 28.11 15.77
C ALA A 43 -2.85 28.33 14.25
N LEU A 44 -1.60 28.46 13.79
CA LEU A 44 -1.23 28.50 12.38
C LEU A 44 -1.12 27.07 11.84
N LEU A 45 -2.27 26.50 11.47
CA LEU A 45 -2.37 25.16 10.90
C LEU A 45 -2.21 25.22 9.37
N VAL A 46 -1.30 24.42 8.81
CA VAL A 46 -1.13 24.26 7.36
C VAL A 46 -1.02 22.77 7.01
N ASN A 47 -1.71 22.35 5.95
CA ASN A 47 -1.63 21.00 5.41
C ASN A 47 -1.03 21.06 4.01
N ILE A 48 0.03 20.31 3.75
CA ILE A 48 0.62 20.11 2.43
C ILE A 48 0.33 18.66 2.05
N THR A 49 -0.40 18.45 0.95
CA THR A 49 -0.81 17.12 0.48
C THR A 49 -0.07 16.79 -0.81
N LEU A 50 0.58 15.63 -0.85
CA LEU A 50 1.30 15.09 -2.00
C LEU A 50 0.49 13.90 -2.52
N SER A 51 0.00 13.96 -3.75
CA SER A 51 -0.88 12.95 -4.33
C SER A 51 -0.29 12.43 -5.64
N TRP A 52 -0.05 11.12 -5.73
CA TRP A 52 0.55 10.51 -6.93
C TRP A 52 -0.48 9.89 -7.89
N SER A 53 -1.76 9.81 -7.49
CA SER A 53 -2.82 9.08 -8.21
C SER A 53 -2.45 7.63 -8.55
N LYS A 54 -1.45 7.07 -7.85
CA LYS A 54 -0.82 5.78 -8.09
C LYS A 54 -0.21 5.27 -6.79
N THR A 55 -0.26 3.96 -6.59
CA THR A 55 0.40 3.31 -5.47
C THR A 55 1.92 3.24 -5.68
N ILE A 56 2.67 3.80 -4.74
CA ILE A 56 4.14 3.89 -4.70
C ILE A 56 4.66 3.07 -3.51
N GLU A 57 5.81 2.42 -3.67
CA GLU A 57 6.59 1.77 -2.62
C GLU A 57 7.87 2.59 -2.41
N LEU A 58 8.02 3.17 -1.22
CA LEU A 58 9.15 4.04 -0.85
C LEU A 58 10.45 3.26 -0.74
N THR A 59 11.57 3.89 -1.11
CA THR A 59 12.90 3.26 -1.20
C THR A 59 14.01 4.02 -0.49
N ASP A 60 13.78 5.28 -0.18
CA ASP A 60 14.72 6.15 0.54
C ASP A 60 13.95 7.00 1.57
N ASP A 61 14.66 7.72 2.42
CA ASP A 61 14.07 8.58 3.45
C ASP A 61 13.19 9.69 2.82
N ILE A 62 12.11 10.07 3.50
CA ILE A 62 11.38 11.29 3.15
C ILE A 62 12.09 12.44 3.87
N VAL A 63 12.49 13.47 3.13
CA VAL A 63 13.21 14.63 3.69
C VAL A 63 12.45 15.90 3.34
N VAL A 64 12.14 16.71 4.36
CA VAL A 64 11.53 18.04 4.22
C VAL A 64 12.54 19.07 4.70
N THR A 65 12.97 19.97 3.81
CA THR A 65 13.95 21.03 4.12
C THR A 65 13.22 22.36 4.30
N PHE A 66 13.35 22.96 5.48
CA PHE A 66 12.72 24.22 5.84
C PHE A 66 13.67 25.40 5.61
N GLU A 67 13.23 26.46 4.93
CA GLU A 67 13.96 27.73 4.94
C GLU A 67 13.70 28.50 6.25
N SER A 68 12.50 28.36 6.82
CA SER A 68 12.19 28.82 8.17
C SER A 68 12.84 27.93 9.23
N GLY A 69 12.66 28.28 10.52
CA GLY A 69 12.86 27.29 11.57
C GLY A 69 11.94 26.08 11.39
N ARG A 70 12.42 24.88 11.78
CA ARG A 70 11.65 23.64 11.74
C ARG A 70 10.44 23.70 12.72
N PRO A 71 9.30 23.08 12.41
CA PRO A 71 8.09 23.17 13.25
C PRO A 71 8.30 22.69 14.69
N GLU A 72 7.64 23.36 15.64
CA GLU A 72 7.56 22.88 17.03
C GLU A 72 6.59 21.71 17.18
N GLN A 73 5.59 21.61 16.30
CA GLN A 73 4.65 20.50 16.23
C GLN A 73 4.31 20.22 14.76
N MET A 74 4.56 18.99 14.31
CA MET A 74 4.28 18.51 12.95
C MET A 74 3.88 17.03 12.98
N VAL A 75 3.01 16.63 12.05
CA VAL A 75 2.67 15.21 11.82
C VAL A 75 2.87 14.89 10.34
N LEU A 76 3.60 13.82 10.05
CA LEU A 76 3.58 13.18 8.75
C LEU A 76 2.50 12.11 8.75
N GLU A 77 1.57 12.18 7.82
CA GLU A 77 0.51 11.20 7.60
C GLU A 77 0.62 10.60 6.20
N LYS A 78 0.03 9.42 6.02
CA LYS A 78 -0.07 8.75 4.72
C LYS A 78 -1.48 8.25 4.42
N SER A 79 -1.77 8.06 3.14
CA SER A 79 -2.93 7.32 2.63
C SER A 79 -2.50 6.07 1.88
N LEU A 80 -3.40 5.08 1.83
CA LEU A 80 -3.30 3.85 1.03
C LEU A 80 -4.50 3.72 0.05
N ASP A 81 -5.42 4.67 0.04
CA ASP A 81 -6.72 4.58 -0.61
C ASP A 81 -7.13 5.82 -1.42
N TYR A 82 -6.11 6.56 -1.89
CA TYR A 82 -6.22 7.76 -2.72
C TYR A 82 -6.87 8.94 -1.96
N GLY A 83 -6.32 9.24 -0.78
CA GLY A 83 -6.65 10.40 0.06
C GLY A 83 -7.96 10.29 0.85
N LYS A 84 -8.65 9.14 0.82
CA LYS A 84 -9.95 8.96 1.50
C LYS A 84 -9.80 8.77 3.00
N THR A 85 -8.84 7.95 3.40
CA THR A 85 -8.43 7.77 4.79
C THR A 85 -6.97 8.14 4.98
N TRP A 86 -6.66 8.60 6.19
CA TRP A 86 -5.37 9.13 6.58
C TRP A 86 -4.95 8.49 7.90
N GLN A 87 -3.74 7.96 7.94
CA GLN A 87 -3.13 7.40 9.14
C GLN A 87 -1.83 8.15 9.47
N PRO A 88 -1.51 8.35 10.75
CA PRO A 88 -0.22 8.92 11.14
C PRO A 88 0.91 7.99 10.71
N TYR A 89 2.03 8.59 10.32
CA TYR A 89 3.23 7.90 9.87
C TYR A 89 4.42 8.20 10.79
N GLN A 90 4.56 9.45 11.24
CA GLN A 90 5.45 9.85 12.34
C GLN A 90 5.02 11.20 12.92
N PHE A 91 5.21 11.38 14.23
CA PHE A 91 4.97 12.65 14.95
C PHE A 91 6.30 13.35 15.26
N TYR A 92 6.29 14.68 15.23
CA TYR A 92 7.45 15.53 15.48
C TYR A 92 7.06 16.65 16.43
N ALA A 93 7.73 16.76 17.57
CA ALA A 93 7.41 17.77 18.59
C ALA A 93 8.66 18.28 19.32
N THR A 94 8.62 19.50 19.88
CA THR A 94 9.62 19.92 20.88
C THR A 94 9.52 19.17 22.20
N ASP A 95 8.29 18.74 22.54
CA ASP A 95 7.92 17.92 23.68
C ASP A 95 6.80 16.98 23.21
N CYS A 96 7.10 15.69 23.09
CA CYS A 96 6.17 14.67 22.58
C CYS A 96 5.05 14.34 23.58
N LEU A 97 5.30 14.50 24.87
CA LEU A 97 4.36 14.17 25.93
C LEU A 97 3.28 15.26 26.03
N ASP A 98 3.67 16.53 25.98
CA ASP A 98 2.75 17.67 25.92
C ASP A 98 1.97 17.71 24.59
N ALA A 99 2.67 17.58 23.46
CA ALA A 99 2.06 17.78 22.13
C ALA A 99 1.10 16.66 21.72
N PHE A 100 1.45 15.40 22.01
CA PHE A 100 0.76 14.23 21.47
C PHE A 100 0.48 13.12 22.51
N THR A 101 0.85 13.32 23.78
CA THR A 101 0.73 12.30 24.84
C THR A 101 1.49 11.01 24.49
N MET A 102 2.68 11.17 23.91
CA MET A 102 3.56 10.07 23.51
C MET A 102 4.94 10.20 24.16
N ASP A 103 5.54 9.08 24.56
CA ASP A 103 6.96 9.06 24.93
C ASP A 103 7.82 9.40 23.71
N ALA A 104 8.82 10.26 23.90
CA ALA A 104 9.83 10.55 22.88
C ALA A 104 10.69 9.32 22.60
N LYS A 105 10.81 8.96 21.31
CA LYS A 105 11.65 7.87 20.80
C LYS A 105 12.32 8.28 19.51
N THR A 106 13.44 7.64 19.19
CA THR A 106 14.06 7.73 17.86
C THR A 106 13.96 6.38 17.14
N VAL A 107 14.31 6.34 15.85
CA VAL A 107 14.27 5.08 15.08
C VAL A 107 15.31 4.07 15.57
N GLN A 108 16.37 4.52 16.28
CA GLN A 108 17.35 3.64 16.91
C GLN A 108 16.81 2.90 18.15
N ASP A 109 15.68 3.35 18.74
CA ASP A 109 14.96 2.62 19.80
C ASP A 109 14.07 1.50 19.24
N LEU A 110 13.89 1.42 17.91
CA LEU A 110 13.06 0.41 17.27
C LEU A 110 13.81 -0.91 17.06
N THR A 111 13.03 -1.99 17.04
CA THR A 111 13.50 -3.36 16.80
C THR A 111 12.84 -3.94 15.56
N GLN A 112 13.29 -5.09 15.08
CA GLN A 112 12.62 -5.81 13.99
C GLN A 112 11.13 -6.09 14.26
N HIS A 113 10.73 -6.23 15.53
CA HIS A 113 9.34 -6.47 15.93
C HIS A 113 8.50 -5.18 16.05
N THR A 114 9.13 -4.07 16.40
CA THR A 114 8.50 -2.74 16.60
C THR A 114 8.73 -1.78 15.43
N LEU A 115 9.30 -2.24 14.32
CA LEU A 115 9.63 -1.42 13.14
C LEU A 115 8.41 -0.69 12.55
N LEU A 116 7.21 -1.26 12.69
CA LEU A 116 5.96 -0.68 12.20
C LEU A 116 5.34 0.35 13.16
N ASP A 117 5.93 0.52 14.35
CA ASP A 117 5.41 1.43 15.36
C ASP A 117 5.52 2.89 14.87
N ILE A 118 4.44 3.63 15.11
CA ILE A 118 4.36 5.06 14.89
C ILE A 118 4.90 5.74 16.15
N ILE A 119 6.01 6.46 16.02
CA ILE A 119 6.69 7.13 17.12
C ILE A 119 6.49 8.65 17.07
N CYS A 120 6.76 9.31 18.20
CA CYS A 120 7.02 10.73 18.26
C CYS A 120 8.51 10.94 18.52
N THR A 121 9.16 11.77 17.70
CA THR A 121 10.57 12.14 17.85
C THR A 121 10.72 13.63 18.11
N GLU A 122 11.67 13.98 18.97
CA GLU A 122 12.03 15.36 19.29
C GLU A 122 13.33 15.82 18.62
N GLU A 123 14.00 14.90 17.89
CA GLU A 123 15.28 15.13 17.21
C GLU A 123 15.20 16.30 16.22
N TYR A 124 14.08 16.43 15.50
CA TYR A 124 13.92 17.43 14.45
C TYR A 124 13.21 18.73 14.87
N SER A 125 12.73 18.85 16.11
CA SER A 125 11.98 20.03 16.56
C SER A 125 12.69 20.82 17.68
N ARG A 126 13.58 20.20 18.45
CA ARG A 126 14.37 20.89 19.50
C ARG A 126 15.39 21.88 18.89
N GLY A 127 15.01 23.16 18.81
CA GLY A 127 15.76 24.21 18.10
C GLY A 127 17.18 24.54 18.60
N TYR A 128 17.57 24.10 19.81
CA TYR A 128 18.92 24.36 20.35
C TYR A 128 19.99 23.40 19.84
N VAL A 129 19.63 22.13 19.60
CA VAL A 129 20.61 21.08 19.25
C VAL A 129 21.07 21.21 17.79
N TRP A 130 20.21 21.78 16.95
CA TRP A 130 20.28 21.66 15.50
C TRP A 130 19.99 22.99 14.80
N LYS A 131 20.40 24.13 15.37
CA LYS A 131 20.05 25.49 14.89
C LYS A 131 20.38 25.76 13.40
N TYR A 132 21.33 25.02 12.83
CA TYR A 132 21.74 25.13 11.43
C TYR A 132 21.23 23.99 10.53
N ASP A 133 20.64 22.94 11.10
CA ASP A 133 20.00 21.88 10.33
C ASP A 133 18.55 22.26 10.05
N LYS A 134 18.26 22.38 8.75
CA LYS A 134 16.97 22.77 8.19
C LYS A 134 16.05 21.58 7.91
N THR A 135 16.55 20.35 8.06
CA THR A 135 15.84 19.14 7.62
C THR A 135 15.00 18.48 8.70
N VAL A 136 13.86 17.91 8.30
CA VAL A 136 13.06 16.94 9.05
C VAL A 136 13.03 15.66 8.21
N ARG A 137 13.28 14.50 8.82
CA ARG A 137 13.35 13.22 8.10
C ARG A 137 12.33 12.21 8.63
N PHE A 138 11.90 11.32 7.74
CA PHE A 138 11.29 10.04 8.09
C PHE A 138 12.20 8.90 7.61
N GLU A 139 12.73 8.14 8.56
CA GLU A 139 13.94 7.32 8.41
C GLU A 139 13.60 5.90 7.94
N ILE A 140 13.45 5.77 6.63
CA ILE A 140 13.14 4.52 5.94
C ILE A 140 14.39 3.64 5.84
N LYS A 141 15.56 4.22 5.59
CA LYS A 141 16.84 3.50 5.55
C LYS A 141 17.20 2.89 6.89
N ASP A 142 16.99 3.60 8.00
CA ASP A 142 17.25 3.07 9.34
C ASP A 142 16.28 1.92 9.68
N ARG A 143 14.99 2.04 9.30
CA ARG A 143 14.03 0.94 9.42
C ARG A 143 14.43 -0.27 8.55
N PHE A 144 14.93 -0.07 7.32
CA PHE A 144 15.48 -1.16 6.50
C PHE A 144 16.76 -1.77 7.09
N ALA A 145 17.62 -0.97 7.74
CA ALA A 145 18.86 -1.42 8.35
C ALA A 145 18.63 -2.45 9.48
N LEU A 146 17.46 -2.42 10.14
CA LEU A 146 17.06 -3.44 11.12
C LEU A 146 17.05 -4.87 10.55
N PHE A 147 16.81 -5.04 9.24
CA PHE A 147 16.91 -6.34 8.55
C PHE A 147 18.16 -6.50 7.69
N ALA A 148 18.60 -5.43 7.03
CA ALA A 148 19.68 -5.44 6.04
C ALA A 148 21.08 -5.13 6.60
N GLY A 149 21.16 -4.77 7.89
CA GLY A 149 22.37 -4.28 8.54
C GLY A 149 22.66 -2.80 8.23
N PRO A 150 23.55 -2.16 9.01
CA PRO A 150 23.76 -0.70 8.98
C PRO A 150 24.39 -0.15 7.70
N ARG A 151 24.88 -1.01 6.78
CA ARG A 151 25.33 -0.60 5.44
C ARG A 151 24.46 -1.18 4.31
N LEU A 152 23.23 -1.61 4.62
CA LEU A 152 22.24 -2.15 3.69
C LEU A 152 22.77 -3.24 2.74
N HIS A 153 23.67 -4.11 3.23
CA HIS A 153 24.34 -5.14 2.43
C HIS A 153 23.61 -6.48 2.48
N ASN A 154 22.90 -6.80 3.56
CA ASN A 154 22.09 -8.02 3.68
C ASN A 154 20.68 -7.82 3.07
N MET A 155 20.62 -7.40 1.82
CA MET A 155 19.36 -7.22 1.08
C MET A 155 18.52 -8.50 1.00
N ALA A 156 19.17 -9.68 1.05
CA ALA A 156 18.49 -10.96 1.05
C ALA A 156 17.54 -11.14 2.26
N SER A 157 17.99 -10.71 3.45
CA SER A 157 17.17 -10.68 4.67
C SER A 157 15.94 -9.77 4.50
N LEU A 158 16.16 -8.53 4.05
CA LEU A 158 15.10 -7.55 3.85
C LEU A 158 14.05 -8.02 2.83
N TYR A 159 14.48 -8.52 1.67
CA TYR A 159 13.57 -9.03 0.64
C TYR A 159 12.75 -10.24 1.12
N GLY A 160 13.36 -11.14 1.90
CA GLY A 160 12.64 -12.27 2.50
C GLY A 160 11.56 -11.82 3.50
N GLN A 161 11.81 -10.74 4.26
CA GLN A 161 10.81 -10.16 5.17
C GLN A 161 9.70 -9.40 4.43
N LEU A 162 10.04 -8.67 3.36
CA LEU A 162 9.07 -7.96 2.52
C LEU A 162 8.11 -8.88 1.77
N ASP A 163 8.57 -10.07 1.38
CA ASP A 163 7.73 -11.11 0.76
C ASP A 163 6.79 -11.80 1.76
N THR A 164 7.31 -12.13 2.95
CA THR A 164 6.58 -12.95 3.93
C THR A 164 5.67 -12.13 4.86
N THR A 165 6.02 -10.87 5.14
CA THR A 165 5.31 -10.01 6.09
C THR A 165 4.54 -8.92 5.36
N LYS A 166 3.26 -9.17 5.05
CA LYS A 166 2.40 -8.23 4.32
C LYS A 166 2.39 -6.81 4.92
N ASN A 167 2.27 -6.71 6.24
CA ASN A 167 2.20 -5.41 6.94
C ASN A 167 3.48 -4.58 6.77
N LEU A 168 4.64 -5.22 6.63
CA LEU A 168 5.93 -4.54 6.40
C LEU A 168 5.94 -3.86 5.03
N ARG A 169 5.52 -4.57 3.98
CA ARG A 169 5.45 -4.02 2.62
C ARG A 169 4.39 -2.93 2.50
N ASP A 170 3.24 -3.10 3.12
CA ASP A 170 2.17 -2.08 3.13
C ASP A 170 2.54 -0.86 4.02
N PHE A 171 3.47 -0.99 4.98
CA PHE A 171 4.02 0.14 5.74
C PHE A 171 4.84 1.11 4.88
N PHE A 172 5.63 0.62 3.93
CA PHE A 172 6.36 1.47 2.96
C PHE A 172 5.57 1.78 1.69
N THR A 173 4.31 1.31 1.60
CA THR A 173 3.39 1.69 0.53
C THR A 173 2.67 3.00 0.86
N ILE A 174 2.48 3.86 -0.14
CA ILE A 174 1.67 5.09 -0.10
C ILE A 174 0.86 5.26 -1.40
N THR A 175 -0.27 5.97 -1.34
CA THR A 175 -0.89 6.65 -2.50
C THR A 175 -0.76 8.17 -2.40
N ASP A 176 -0.69 8.68 -1.17
CA ASP A 176 -0.61 10.09 -0.84
C ASP A 176 0.15 10.27 0.50
N LEU A 177 0.78 11.43 0.67
CA LEU A 177 1.37 11.89 1.92
C LEU A 177 0.74 13.23 2.32
N ARG A 178 0.66 13.50 3.62
CA ARG A 178 0.23 14.80 4.13
C ARG A 178 1.14 15.24 5.27
N VAL A 179 1.81 16.37 5.04
CA VAL A 179 2.56 17.09 6.06
C VAL A 179 1.60 18.06 6.74
N ARG A 180 1.30 17.81 8.02
CA ARG A 180 0.45 18.69 8.85
C ARG A 180 1.35 19.49 9.77
N LEU A 181 1.47 20.78 9.47
CA LEU A 181 2.20 21.76 10.26
C LEU A 181 1.24 22.35 11.29
N LEU A 182 1.50 22.11 12.58
CA LEU A 182 0.57 22.46 13.66
C LEU A 182 1.03 23.68 14.47
N ARG A 183 2.35 23.83 14.65
CA ARG A 183 2.95 24.97 15.35
C ARG A 183 4.29 25.36 14.71
N PRO A 184 4.49 26.63 14.30
CA PRO A 184 5.75 27.08 13.70
C PRO A 184 6.86 27.17 14.74
N ALA A 185 8.11 27.37 14.29
CA ALA A 185 9.22 27.67 15.18
C ALA A 185 8.96 28.98 15.95
N THR A 186 8.75 28.92 17.26
CA THR A 186 8.62 30.10 18.15
C THR A 186 9.94 30.44 18.85
N GLY A 187 10.77 29.41 19.08
CA GLY A 187 12.16 29.53 19.48
C GLY A 187 12.39 29.20 20.96
N ALA A 188 13.32 29.91 21.59
CA ALA A 188 13.71 29.71 22.99
C ALA A 188 12.73 30.34 24.00
N THR A 189 11.86 31.22 23.53
CA THR A 189 11.09 32.17 24.34
C THR A 189 9.61 32.11 24.00
N MET A 190 8.76 32.64 24.87
CA MET A 190 7.35 32.90 24.58
C MET A 190 7.15 33.63 23.23
N VAL A 191 5.98 33.42 22.62
CA VAL A 191 5.56 34.12 21.40
C VAL A 191 5.54 35.62 21.65
N ASP A 192 6.23 36.37 20.79
CA ASP A 192 6.23 37.84 20.83
C ASP A 192 5.06 38.38 19.99
N GLU A 193 3.99 38.72 20.70
CA GLU A 193 2.74 39.24 20.12
C GLU A 193 2.95 40.56 19.36
N ASN A 194 4.01 41.31 19.64
CA ASN A 194 4.33 42.55 18.92
C ASN A 194 4.99 42.30 17.55
N ASN A 195 5.47 41.08 17.29
CA ASN A 195 6.20 40.73 16.07
C ASN A 195 5.77 39.36 15.50
N LEU A 196 4.45 39.18 15.35
CA LEU A 196 3.86 37.96 14.75
C LEU A 196 4.30 37.72 13.29
N SER A 197 4.82 38.73 12.61
CA SER A 197 5.42 38.64 11.27
C SER A 197 6.57 37.63 11.17
N ARG A 198 7.29 37.36 12.26
CA ARG A 198 8.44 36.44 12.26
C ARG A 198 8.07 34.95 12.33
N TYR A 199 6.79 34.64 12.55
CA TYR A 199 6.30 33.28 12.71
C TYR A 199 5.53 32.84 11.48
N PHE A 200 6.15 31.97 10.68
CA PHE A 200 5.62 31.38 9.46
C PHE A 200 6.33 30.06 9.20
N TYR A 201 5.85 29.29 8.22
CA TYR A 201 6.57 28.16 7.65
C TYR A 201 7.13 28.55 6.29
N ALA A 202 8.35 28.12 5.98
CA ALA A 202 8.89 28.15 4.64
C ALA A 202 9.62 26.84 4.36
N ILE A 203 9.38 26.23 3.20
CA ILE A 203 9.93 24.92 2.79
C ILE A 203 10.59 25.09 1.44
N SER A 204 11.88 24.75 1.36
CA SER A 204 12.70 24.86 0.16
C SER A 204 12.75 23.58 -0.67
N ASP A 205 12.49 22.41 -0.08
CA ASP A 205 12.57 21.13 -0.78
C ASP A 205 11.80 20.04 -0.03
N ILE A 206 11.12 19.16 -0.78
CA ILE A 206 10.48 17.94 -0.28
C ILE A 206 10.89 16.77 -1.17
N LYS A 207 11.80 15.93 -0.66
CA LYS A 207 12.24 14.70 -1.31
C LYS A 207 11.40 13.52 -0.87
N VAL A 208 10.80 12.84 -1.84
CA VAL A 208 10.12 11.54 -1.69
C VAL A 208 10.62 10.62 -2.79
N GLN A 209 11.41 9.60 -2.43
CA GLN A 209 11.94 8.64 -3.38
C GLN A 209 11.31 7.25 -3.21
N GLY A 210 10.81 6.71 -4.32
CA GLY A 210 10.17 5.40 -4.37
C GLY A 210 10.03 4.88 -5.79
N ARG A 211 9.42 3.70 -5.92
CA ARG A 211 9.10 3.04 -7.19
C ARG A 211 7.61 2.68 -7.25
N CYS A 212 7.05 2.56 -8.45
CA CYS A 212 5.68 2.09 -8.60
C CYS A 212 5.46 0.71 -7.93
N LYS A 213 4.36 0.57 -7.17
CA LYS A 213 3.86 -0.74 -6.76
C LYS A 213 3.29 -1.45 -7.99
N CYS A 214 4.07 -2.35 -8.58
CA CYS A 214 3.66 -3.19 -9.71
C CYS A 214 3.55 -4.68 -9.33
N ASN A 215 3.54 -4.99 -8.02
CA ASN A 215 3.44 -6.34 -7.47
C ASN A 215 4.43 -7.36 -8.07
N LEU A 216 5.63 -6.89 -8.44
CA LEU A 216 6.68 -7.67 -9.11
C LEU A 216 6.23 -8.28 -10.47
N HIS A 217 5.33 -7.59 -11.18
CA HIS A 217 4.89 -7.95 -12.53
C HIS A 217 5.11 -6.86 -13.60
N ALA A 218 5.92 -5.83 -13.32
CA ALA A 218 6.42 -4.89 -14.33
C ALA A 218 7.81 -4.38 -13.91
N ASN A 219 8.66 -4.06 -14.88
CA ASN A 219 9.95 -3.41 -14.67
C ASN A 219 9.90 -1.88 -14.89
N SER A 220 8.91 -1.41 -15.65
CA SER A 220 8.69 -0.01 -16.03
C SER A 220 7.34 0.51 -15.54
N CYS A 221 7.27 1.84 -15.45
CA CYS A 221 6.06 2.57 -15.08
C CYS A 221 6.01 3.83 -15.95
N VAL A 222 4.94 3.99 -16.74
CA VAL A 222 4.80 5.04 -17.75
C VAL A 222 3.81 6.09 -17.26
N PHE A 223 4.16 7.36 -17.47
CA PHE A 223 3.28 8.49 -17.22
C PHE A 223 2.45 8.78 -18.49
N ASP A 224 1.16 8.43 -18.46
CA ASP A 224 0.20 8.71 -19.54
C ASP A 224 -1.01 9.46 -18.96
N LYS A 225 -1.44 10.53 -19.64
CA LYS A 225 -2.61 11.36 -19.26
C LYS A 225 -2.65 11.69 -17.77
N GLU A 226 -1.57 12.30 -17.26
CA GLU A 226 -1.43 12.73 -15.87
C GLU A 226 -1.46 11.58 -14.83
N THR A 227 -1.40 10.32 -15.28
CA THR A 227 -1.41 9.14 -14.40
C THR A 227 -0.22 8.23 -14.65
N LEU A 228 0.43 7.82 -13.57
CA LEU A 228 1.59 6.93 -13.59
C LEU A 228 1.11 5.48 -13.51
N ASN A 229 1.37 4.62 -14.50
CA ASN A 229 0.83 3.26 -14.59
C ASN A 229 1.91 2.21 -14.86
N CYS A 230 1.80 1.03 -14.27
CA CYS A 230 2.72 -0.09 -14.53
C CYS A 230 2.48 -0.72 -15.92
N GLU A 231 3.54 -1.03 -16.67
CA GLU A 231 3.45 -1.80 -17.91
C GLU A 231 3.36 -3.31 -17.61
N CYS A 232 2.16 -3.79 -17.31
CA CYS A 232 1.97 -5.11 -16.72
C CYS A 232 2.31 -6.31 -17.64
N GLU A 233 3.35 -7.04 -17.23
CA GLU A 233 3.76 -8.34 -17.75
C GLU A 233 3.03 -9.50 -17.04
N HIS A 234 3.56 -10.73 -17.13
CA HIS A 234 3.09 -11.93 -16.43
C HIS A 234 1.56 -12.20 -16.53
N ASN A 235 0.96 -11.79 -17.65
CA ASN A 235 -0.48 -11.85 -17.90
C ASN A 235 -1.35 -11.16 -16.83
N THR A 236 -0.84 -10.06 -16.26
CA THR A 236 -1.52 -9.22 -15.26
C THR A 236 -2.00 -7.89 -15.86
N THR A 237 -2.87 -7.17 -15.14
CA THR A 237 -3.45 -5.89 -15.58
C THR A 237 -3.98 -5.08 -14.38
N GLY A 238 -4.47 -3.86 -14.64
CA GLY A 238 -4.76 -2.84 -13.63
C GLY A 238 -3.52 -2.00 -13.29
N PRO A 239 -3.69 -0.84 -12.62
CA PRO A 239 -2.62 0.15 -12.43
C PRO A 239 -1.41 -0.41 -11.67
N ASP A 240 -1.64 -1.32 -10.74
CA ASP A 240 -0.61 -1.97 -9.91
C ASP A 240 -0.32 -3.43 -10.32
N CYS A 241 -0.81 -3.87 -11.49
CA CYS A 241 -0.75 -5.27 -11.92
C CYS A 241 -1.42 -6.26 -10.94
N GLY A 242 -2.37 -5.77 -10.12
CA GLY A 242 -3.02 -6.48 -9.01
C GLY A 242 -4.12 -7.49 -9.39
N ARG A 243 -4.26 -7.83 -10.68
CA ARG A 243 -5.23 -8.83 -11.16
C ARG A 243 -4.74 -9.49 -12.45
N CYS A 244 -5.20 -10.71 -12.73
CA CYS A 244 -4.95 -11.38 -14.01
C CYS A 244 -5.70 -10.69 -15.15
N LYS A 245 -5.14 -10.75 -16.37
CA LYS A 245 -5.87 -10.43 -17.62
C LYS A 245 -7.07 -11.37 -17.76
N ARG A 246 -8.12 -10.93 -18.46
CA ARG A 246 -9.25 -11.78 -18.85
C ARG A 246 -8.73 -13.04 -19.53
N ASN A 247 -9.35 -14.19 -19.26
CA ASN A 247 -8.95 -15.54 -19.71
C ASN A 247 -7.67 -16.11 -19.05
N TYR A 248 -6.81 -15.30 -18.41
CA TYR A 248 -5.64 -15.78 -17.64
C TYR A 248 -5.97 -16.05 -16.16
N GLN A 249 -7.18 -16.53 -15.87
CA GLN A 249 -7.70 -16.77 -14.52
C GLN A 249 -7.54 -18.25 -14.11
N GLY A 250 -6.48 -18.90 -14.60
CA GLY A 250 -6.20 -20.32 -14.36
C GLY A 250 -6.00 -20.68 -12.88
N ARG A 251 -5.51 -19.72 -12.10
CA ARG A 251 -5.45 -19.71 -10.63
C ARG A 251 -5.84 -18.33 -10.08
N THR A 252 -6.04 -18.23 -8.77
CA THR A 252 -6.15 -16.95 -8.07
C THR A 252 -4.91 -16.09 -8.33
N TRP A 253 -5.09 -14.78 -8.44
CA TRP A 253 -3.96 -13.85 -8.59
C TRP A 253 -3.07 -13.88 -7.34
N SER A 254 -1.77 -13.73 -7.56
CA SER A 254 -0.74 -13.71 -6.52
C SER A 254 0.40 -12.82 -7.03
N ALA A 255 0.84 -11.85 -6.22
CA ALA A 255 2.02 -11.04 -6.51
C ALA A 255 3.25 -11.93 -6.77
N GLY A 256 4.22 -11.41 -7.53
CA GLY A 256 5.56 -11.98 -7.55
C GLY A 256 6.23 -11.94 -6.17
N SER A 257 7.34 -12.67 -6.05
CA SER A 257 8.17 -12.72 -4.85
C SER A 257 9.65 -12.58 -5.23
N TYR A 258 10.43 -11.92 -4.38
CA TYR A 258 11.89 -11.83 -4.50
C TYR A 258 12.61 -13.18 -4.29
N LEU A 259 11.93 -14.16 -3.69
CA LEU A 259 12.47 -15.51 -3.44
C LEU A 259 12.15 -16.50 -4.59
N PRO A 260 13.09 -17.41 -4.94
CA PRO A 260 14.46 -17.50 -4.43
C PRO A 260 15.42 -16.53 -5.14
N ILE A 261 16.33 -15.94 -4.37
CA ILE A 261 17.34 -15.01 -4.85
C ILE A 261 18.33 -15.77 -5.77
N PRO A 262 18.79 -15.18 -6.90
CA PRO A 262 18.58 -13.80 -7.34
C PRO A 262 17.40 -13.58 -8.30
N LYS A 263 16.71 -14.63 -8.76
CA LYS A 263 15.72 -14.52 -9.84
C LYS A 263 14.28 -14.26 -9.36
N GLY A 264 13.98 -14.58 -8.11
CA GLY A 264 12.62 -14.52 -7.58
C GLY A 264 11.65 -15.51 -8.23
N THR A 265 10.36 -15.30 -7.99
CA THR A 265 9.26 -16.01 -8.65
C THR A 265 8.22 -15.01 -9.16
N ALA A 266 8.00 -15.02 -10.48
CA ALA A 266 7.05 -14.13 -11.14
C ALA A 266 5.56 -14.39 -10.79
N ASN A 267 5.26 -15.58 -10.26
CA ASN A 267 3.92 -16.01 -9.88
C ASN A 267 2.81 -15.83 -10.95
N THR A 268 3.20 -15.89 -12.22
CA THR A 268 2.33 -15.88 -13.40
C THR A 268 1.17 -16.87 -13.28
N SER A 269 -0.05 -16.41 -13.58
CA SER A 269 -1.21 -17.30 -13.72
C SER A 269 -1.08 -18.13 -15.00
N ARG A 270 -1.20 -19.46 -14.86
CA ARG A 270 -0.93 -20.41 -15.95
C ARG A 270 -2.22 -20.77 -16.70
N VAL A 271 -2.13 -20.85 -18.02
CA VAL A 271 -3.15 -21.37 -18.95
C VAL A 271 -2.47 -22.45 -19.80
N CYS A 272 -3.18 -23.51 -20.14
CA CYS A 272 -2.54 -24.78 -20.51
C CYS A 272 -2.36 -24.99 -22.03
N ASP A 273 -3.01 -24.16 -22.85
CA ASP A 273 -2.88 -24.10 -24.31
C ASP A 273 -3.09 -22.66 -24.85
N ASN A 274 -2.96 -22.51 -26.17
CA ASN A 274 -3.21 -21.25 -26.89
C ASN A 274 -4.70 -20.83 -26.91
N GLU A 275 -5.62 -21.75 -26.57
CA GLU A 275 -7.05 -21.46 -26.42
C GLU A 275 -7.38 -20.92 -25.01
N LEU A 276 -6.36 -20.77 -24.16
CA LEU A 276 -6.44 -20.26 -22.80
C LEU A 276 -7.20 -21.19 -21.85
N LEU A 277 -7.30 -22.49 -22.20
CA LEU A 277 -8.03 -23.48 -21.44
C LEU A 277 -7.27 -23.90 -20.18
N ARG A 278 -8.02 -24.34 -19.18
CA ARG A 278 -7.49 -24.76 -17.88
C ARG A 278 -7.33 -26.27 -17.82
N CYS A 279 -6.20 -26.67 -17.27
CA CYS A 279 -5.98 -27.97 -16.67
C CYS A 279 -7.09 -28.25 -15.63
N GLN A 280 -7.85 -29.32 -15.81
CA GLN A 280 -8.95 -29.77 -14.95
C GLN A 280 -8.45 -30.78 -13.90
N ASN A 281 -9.32 -31.17 -12.96
CA ASN A 281 -9.11 -32.32 -12.05
C ASN A 281 -7.76 -32.33 -11.30
N GLY A 282 -7.30 -31.15 -10.87
CA GLY A 282 -6.03 -30.96 -10.16
C GLY A 282 -4.77 -31.02 -11.05
N GLY A 283 -4.93 -31.09 -12.37
CA GLY A 283 -3.82 -31.04 -13.31
C GLY A 283 -3.04 -29.72 -13.24
N VAL A 284 -1.71 -29.81 -13.32
CA VAL A 284 -0.81 -28.66 -13.26
C VAL A 284 -0.34 -28.29 -14.67
N CYS A 285 -0.42 -27.01 -14.99
CA CYS A 285 0.11 -26.51 -16.26
C CYS A 285 1.65 -26.55 -16.27
N LEU A 286 2.23 -27.23 -17.25
CA LEU A 286 3.66 -27.20 -17.54
C LEU A 286 3.93 -26.25 -18.71
N ASN A 287 4.76 -25.24 -18.47
CA ASN A 287 5.30 -24.29 -19.45
C ASN A 287 4.27 -23.60 -20.36
N ASN A 288 2.99 -23.51 -19.95
CA ASN A 288 1.87 -23.03 -20.76
C ASN A 288 1.69 -23.80 -22.10
N LEU A 289 2.10 -25.08 -22.13
CA LEU A 289 2.10 -25.93 -23.33
C LEU A 289 1.31 -27.23 -23.18
N ARG A 290 1.23 -27.78 -21.95
CA ARG A 290 0.49 -29.01 -21.67
C ARG A 290 0.07 -29.12 -20.21
N CYS A 291 -0.93 -29.95 -19.97
CA CYS A 291 -1.32 -30.35 -18.63
C CYS A 291 -0.49 -31.55 -18.16
N GLN A 292 -0.06 -31.51 -16.90
CA GLN A 292 0.40 -32.67 -16.15
C GLN A 292 -0.72 -33.11 -15.21
N CYS A 293 -1.32 -34.25 -15.52
CA CYS A 293 -2.46 -34.76 -14.77
C CYS A 293 -2.03 -35.46 -13.48
N THR A 294 -2.91 -35.42 -12.49
CA THR A 294 -2.82 -36.28 -11.32
C THR A 294 -3.04 -37.74 -11.73
N ALA A 295 -2.58 -38.70 -10.92
CA ALA A 295 -2.52 -40.11 -11.32
C ALA A 295 -3.87 -40.71 -11.80
N ALA A 296 -4.99 -40.20 -11.27
CA ALA A 296 -6.35 -40.61 -11.58
C ALA A 296 -6.97 -39.97 -12.83
N PHE A 297 -6.25 -39.10 -13.55
CA PHE A 297 -6.79 -38.37 -14.71
C PHE A 297 -5.82 -38.34 -15.91
N THR A 298 -6.39 -38.13 -17.11
CA THR A 298 -5.71 -38.11 -18.41
C THR A 298 -6.49 -37.21 -19.38
N GLY A 299 -6.01 -37.10 -20.63
CA GLY A 299 -6.54 -36.16 -21.62
C GLY A 299 -5.69 -34.88 -21.73
N LEU A 300 -5.98 -34.06 -22.74
CA LEU A 300 -5.17 -32.87 -23.05
C LEU A 300 -5.22 -31.85 -21.90
N LEU A 301 -6.39 -31.73 -21.28
CA LEU A 301 -6.71 -30.86 -20.16
C LEU A 301 -6.92 -31.62 -18.85
N CYS A 302 -6.52 -32.89 -18.76
CA CYS A 302 -6.84 -33.77 -17.63
C CYS A 302 -8.35 -33.96 -17.41
N GLU A 303 -9.13 -33.81 -18.49
CA GLU A 303 -10.59 -33.82 -18.50
C GLU A 303 -11.20 -35.22 -18.37
N LYS A 304 -10.40 -36.29 -18.51
CA LYS A 304 -10.86 -37.69 -18.49
C LYS A 304 -10.34 -38.42 -17.26
N PRO A 305 -11.14 -39.24 -16.56
CA PRO A 305 -10.60 -40.17 -15.57
C PRO A 305 -9.68 -41.18 -16.25
N ARG A 306 -8.63 -41.60 -15.55
CA ARG A 306 -7.67 -42.60 -16.03
C ARG A 306 -8.17 -43.98 -15.61
N CYS A 307 -8.88 -44.65 -16.50
CA CYS A 307 -9.17 -46.08 -16.34
C CYS A 307 -7.84 -46.85 -16.43
N GLU A 308 -7.53 -47.69 -15.45
CA GLU A 308 -6.29 -48.46 -15.43
C GLU A 308 -6.31 -49.56 -16.50
N SER A 309 -5.68 -49.28 -17.63
CA SER A 309 -5.34 -50.28 -18.63
C SER A 309 -3.93 -50.83 -18.38
N GLU A 310 -3.77 -51.60 -17.30
CA GLU A 310 -2.99 -52.85 -17.30
C GLU A 310 -3.16 -53.61 -15.98
N LEU A 311 -3.42 -54.94 -16.08
CA LEU A 311 -3.52 -55.90 -14.98
C LEU A 311 -4.68 -55.75 -13.96
N GLY A 312 -5.87 -55.25 -14.35
CA GLY A 312 -6.99 -55.25 -13.39
C GLY A 312 -8.39 -54.77 -13.78
N GLY A 313 -8.96 -55.20 -14.92
CA GLY A 313 -10.42 -55.28 -15.06
C GLY A 313 -11.22 -53.98 -15.34
N CYS A 314 -11.64 -53.81 -16.59
CA CYS A 314 -12.94 -53.21 -16.92
C CYS A 314 -13.83 -54.28 -17.56
N GLY A 315 -14.26 -55.23 -16.72
CA GLY A 315 -15.19 -56.31 -17.05
C GLY A 315 -16.35 -56.34 -16.07
N GLY A 316 -17.12 -55.25 -16.00
CA GLY A 316 -18.36 -55.13 -15.23
C GLY A 316 -19.58 -55.21 -16.15
N PRO A 317 -20.61 -56.03 -15.86
CA PRO A 317 -21.61 -56.44 -16.84
C PRO A 317 -22.79 -55.48 -16.99
N ASP A 318 -22.54 -54.22 -17.36
CA ASP A 318 -23.60 -53.22 -17.66
C ASP A 318 -23.36 -52.43 -18.97
N SER A 319 -22.57 -52.98 -19.89
CA SER A 319 -22.61 -52.59 -21.32
C SER A 319 -23.83 -53.22 -22.00
N GLY A 320 -25.03 -52.94 -21.48
CA GLY A 320 -26.30 -53.53 -21.87
C GLY A 320 -27.34 -52.46 -22.23
N GLN A 321 -27.83 -52.53 -23.47
CA GLN A 321 -28.83 -51.63 -24.05
C GLN A 321 -30.07 -51.45 -23.16
N ALA A 322 -30.61 -50.22 -23.11
CA ALA A 322 -31.89 -49.95 -22.45
C ALA A 322 -33.04 -50.70 -23.16
N ALA A 323 -33.61 -51.69 -22.49
CA ALA A 323 -34.82 -52.38 -22.92
C ALA A 323 -36.03 -51.93 -22.08
N LEU A 324 -37.12 -51.52 -22.73
CA LEU A 324 -38.38 -51.21 -22.05
C LEU A 324 -39.11 -52.50 -21.65
N SER A 325 -39.55 -52.61 -20.39
CA SER A 325 -40.76 -53.37 -20.06
C SER A 325 -41.40 -52.99 -18.70
N SER A 326 -42.69 -52.65 -18.78
CA SER A 326 -43.77 -52.77 -17.79
C SER A 326 -43.46 -52.98 -16.29
N THR A 327 -43.88 -52.03 -15.46
CA THR A 327 -44.26 -52.27 -14.05
C THR A 327 -45.78 -52.51 -13.94
N PRO A 328 -46.25 -53.41 -13.04
CA PRO A 328 -47.67 -53.72 -12.90
C PRO A 328 -48.41 -52.73 -11.99
N LEU A 329 -49.71 -52.53 -12.24
CA LEU A 329 -50.62 -51.84 -11.32
C LEU A 329 -50.80 -52.69 -10.05
N SER A 330 -50.33 -52.23 -8.89
CA SER A 330 -50.98 -52.41 -7.57
C SER A 330 -50.20 -51.77 -6.41
N THR A 331 -50.25 -50.44 -6.26
CA THR A 331 -50.09 -49.71 -4.97
C THR A 331 -50.58 -48.25 -5.06
N LEU A 332 -51.60 -47.96 -5.87
CA LEU A 332 -52.17 -46.61 -6.00
C LEU A 332 -53.48 -46.46 -5.21
N LEU A 333 -53.45 -46.70 -3.89
CA LEU A 333 -54.65 -46.50 -3.04
C LEU A 333 -54.34 -46.29 -1.54
N LEU A 334 -53.53 -45.29 -1.15
CA LEU A 334 -53.37 -44.93 0.28
C LEU A 334 -52.84 -43.51 0.61
N LEU A 335 -52.73 -42.59 -0.36
CA LEU A 335 -52.13 -41.25 -0.14
C LEU A 335 -53.02 -40.06 -0.58
N LEU A 336 -54.35 -40.20 -0.51
CA LEU A 336 -55.30 -39.18 -0.98
C LEU A 336 -56.43 -38.81 0.02
N LEU A 337 -56.22 -39.04 1.33
CA LEU A 337 -57.08 -38.52 2.39
C LEU A 337 -56.21 -38.00 3.55
N GLY A 338 -56.19 -36.68 3.77
CA GLY A 338 -55.38 -36.09 4.83
C GLY A 338 -55.02 -34.60 4.69
N SER A 339 -55.85 -33.79 4.03
CA SER A 339 -55.73 -32.33 4.10
C SER A 339 -56.70 -31.75 5.14
N THR A 340 -56.36 -30.55 5.65
CA THR A 340 -57.13 -29.66 6.56
C THR A 340 -56.92 -29.82 8.08
N LEU A 341 -57.01 -28.66 8.77
CA LEU A 341 -56.80 -28.40 10.21
C LEU A 341 -55.30 -28.47 10.62
N LEU A 342 -54.64 -27.43 11.14
CA LEU A 342 -55.10 -26.30 11.98
C LEU A 342 -54.57 -24.92 11.54
N ARG A 343 -55.14 -23.86 12.14
CA ARG A 343 -54.97 -22.42 11.87
C ARG A 343 -54.80 -21.69 13.21
N GLU A 344 -54.11 -20.53 13.22
CA GLU A 344 -53.93 -19.59 14.38
C GLU A 344 -53.07 -20.14 15.55
N ALA A 345 -52.35 -19.38 16.40
CA ALA A 345 -52.07 -17.94 16.61
C ALA A 345 -50.85 -17.80 17.57
N SER A 346 -50.23 -16.65 17.92
CA SER A 346 -50.00 -15.31 17.29
C SER A 346 -49.12 -14.44 18.26
N TYR A 347 -48.44 -13.39 17.77
CA TYR A 347 -47.61 -12.41 18.54
C TYR A 347 -46.35 -12.97 19.28
N ARG A 348 -45.28 -12.21 19.62
CA ARG A 348 -44.95 -10.75 19.62
C ARG A 348 -43.41 -10.54 19.59
N PRO A 349 -42.86 -9.41 19.09
CA PRO A 349 -41.47 -9.00 19.33
C PRO A 349 -41.35 -7.95 20.47
N THR A 350 -40.22 -7.89 21.17
CA THR A 350 -39.85 -6.73 22.03
C THR A 350 -38.33 -6.52 22.07
N LEU A 351 -37.91 -5.25 22.21
CA LEU A 351 -36.53 -4.78 22.28
C LEU A 351 -35.82 -5.16 23.60
N LEU A 352 -34.48 -5.16 23.56
CA LEU A 352 -33.67 -4.34 24.47
C LEU A 352 -32.39 -3.89 23.75
#